data_AF-A0A6S7K0K3-F1
#
_entry.id   AF-A0A6S7K0K3-F1
#
_cell.length_a   1.000
_cell.length_b   1.000
_cell.length_c   1.000
_cell.angle_alpha   90.00
_cell.angle_beta   90.00
_cell.angle_gamma   90.00
#
_symmetry.space_group_name_H-M   'P 1'
#
loop_
_entity.id
_entity.type
_entity.pdbx_description
1 polymer ?
#
loop_
_entity_poly.entity_id
_entity_poly.type
_entity_poly.pdbx_seq_one_letter_code
_entity_poly.pdbx_strand_id
1 'polypeptide(L)' 'FYLTLLGEKASERVRSAAVPYVRPISSGQQSFGTTPSEYPLTKPMTKTTAKLQASGEAQYTDDILKQEGELYGAFVTTTQ' A
#
# COMPACT_ATOMS: atom_id res chain seq x y z
N PHE A 1 -6.32 -21.17 -22.90
CA PHE A 1 -6.65 -21.56 -24.28
C PHE A 1 -7.36 -22.92 -24.33
N TYR A 2 -6.72 -24.05 -24.00
CA TYR A 2 -7.38 -25.39 -24.07
C TYR A 2 -8.63 -25.52 -23.19
N LEU A 3 -8.55 -25.19 -21.90
CA LEU A 3 -9.71 -25.29 -20.98
C LEU A 3 -10.82 -24.29 -21.31
N THR A 4 -10.46 -23.12 -21.84
CA THR A 4 -11.39 -22.10 -22.33
C THR A 4 -12.21 -22.62 -23.52
N LEU A 5 -11.60 -23.41 -24.41
CA LEU A 5 -12.28 -24.00 -25.57
C LEU A 5 -13.23 -25.15 -25.18
N LEU A 6 -12.88 -25.91 -24.13
CA LEU A 6 -13.74 -26.98 -23.64
C LEU A 6 -15.03 -26.46 -22.98
N GLY A 7 -15.00 -25.25 -22.39
CA GLY A 7 -16.16 -24.65 -21.74
C GLY A 7 -16.84 -25.61 -20.77
N GLU A 8 -18.16 -25.78 -20.91
CA GLU A 8 -18.96 -26.68 -20.07
C GLU A 8 -18.62 -28.17 -20.23
N LYS A 9 -17.86 -28.57 -21.26
CA LYS A 9 -17.43 -29.97 -21.43
C LYS A 9 -16.25 -30.34 -20.54
N ALA A 10 -15.56 -29.36 -19.95
CA ALA A 10 -14.50 -29.61 -18.98
C ALA A 10 -15.09 -30.12 -17.64
N SER A 11 -14.38 -31.05 -16.98
CA SER A 11 -14.76 -31.51 -15.64
C SER A 11 -14.80 -30.33 -14.66
N GLU A 12 -15.77 -30.32 -13.76
CA GLU A 12 -16.01 -29.21 -12.80
C GLU A 12 -14.74 -28.75 -12.06
N ARG A 13 -13.91 -29.71 -11.63
CA ARG A 13 -12.64 -29.48 -10.93
C ARG A 13 -11.66 -28.53 -11.64
N VAL A 14 -11.69 -28.43 -12.97
CA VAL A 14 -10.70 -27.66 -13.75
C VAL A 14 -11.29 -26.45 -14.47
N ARG A 15 -12.60 -26.20 -14.34
CA ARG A 15 -13.28 -25.09 -15.05
C ARG A 15 -12.77 -23.71 -14.61
N SER A 16 -12.46 -23.54 -13.33
CA SER A 16 -11.93 -22.28 -12.79
C SER A 16 -10.56 -21.91 -13.38
N ALA A 17 -9.78 -22.87 -13.87
CA ALA A 17 -8.48 -22.59 -14.50
C ALA A 17 -8.58 -21.91 -15.88
N ALA A 18 -9.77 -21.90 -16.49
CA ALA A 18 -10.04 -21.13 -17.70
C ALA A 18 -10.42 -19.67 -17.41
N VAL A 19 -10.70 -19.34 -16.15
CA VAL A 19 -11.14 -18.01 -15.70
C VAL A 19 -9.92 -17.22 -15.25
N PRO A 20 -9.62 -16.06 -15.86
CA PRO A 20 -8.59 -15.15 -15.37
C PRO A 20 -8.89 -14.72 -13.93
N TYR A 21 -7.87 -14.63 -13.09
CA TYR A 21 -8.03 -14.10 -11.75
C TYR A 21 -8.43 -12.62 -11.82
N VAL A 22 -9.58 -12.28 -11.24
CA VAL A 22 -10.05 -10.91 -11.07
C VAL A 22 -9.96 -10.56 -9.59
N ARG A 23 -9.15 -9.55 -9.25
CA ARG A 23 -9.01 -9.08 -7.87
C ARG A 23 -10.36 -8.55 -7.37
N PRO A 24 -10.92 -9.08 -6.27
CA PRO A 24 -12.15 -8.55 -5.69
C PRO A 24 -11.94 -7.18 -5.03
N ILE A 25 -13.04 -6.46 -4.78
CA ILE A 25 -13.03 -5.21 -4.00
C ILE A 25 -12.56 -5.50 -2.58
N SER A 26 -11.70 -4.63 -2.03
CA SER A 26 -11.21 -4.76 -0.66
C SER A 26 -12.23 -4.23 0.35
N SER A 27 -12.37 -4.90 1.49
CA SER A 27 -13.21 -4.49 2.62
C SER A 27 -12.41 -4.46 3.92
N GLY A 28 -12.79 -3.60 4.87
CA GLY A 28 -12.16 -3.53 6.19
C GLY A 28 -13.14 -3.11 7.28
N GLN A 29 -12.95 -3.64 8.49
CA GLN A 29 -13.72 -3.30 9.69
C GLN A 29 -12.74 -2.96 10.82
N GLN A 30 -13.04 -1.91 11.59
CA GLN A 30 -12.26 -1.50 12.76
C GLN A 30 -13.20 -1.27 13.94
N SER A 31 -12.86 -1.82 15.10
CA SER A 31 -13.59 -1.64 16.36
C SER A 31 -12.59 -1.32 17.46
N PHE A 32 -12.77 -0.19 18.13
CA PHE A 32 -11.92 0.26 19.23
C PHE A 32 -12.75 1.07 20.23
N GLY A 33 -12.39 0.99 21.51
CA GLY A 33 -13.01 1.78 22.58
C GLY A 33 -12.45 3.21 22.62
N THR A 34 -13.22 4.14 23.18
CA THR A 34 -12.80 5.53 23.39
C THR A 34 -13.42 6.07 24.69
N THR A 35 -12.69 6.92 25.41
CA THR A 35 -13.11 7.49 26.70
C THR A 35 -13.10 9.02 26.62
N PRO A 36 -14.25 9.69 26.35
CA PRO A 36 -14.29 11.14 26.09
C PRO A 36 -13.74 12.03 27.21
N SER A 37 -13.79 11.59 28.47
CA SER A 37 -13.23 12.33 29.60
C SER A 37 -11.69 12.38 29.60
N GLU A 38 -11.05 11.46 28.90
CA GLU A 38 -9.59 11.36 28.77
C GLU A 38 -9.09 11.96 27.45
N TYR A 39 -9.94 12.68 26.71
CA TYR A 39 -9.51 13.34 25.49
C TYR A 39 -8.46 14.41 25.78
N PRO A 40 -7.38 14.48 24.97
CA PRO A 40 -7.23 13.85 23.64
C PRO A 40 -6.58 12.46 23.62
N LEU A 41 -6.24 11.84 24.76
CA LEU A 41 -5.43 10.63 24.82
C LEU A 41 -6.07 9.42 24.10
N THR A 42 -7.36 9.18 24.34
CA THR A 42 -8.10 8.05 23.74
C THR A 42 -8.84 8.42 22.45
N LYS A 43 -8.77 9.69 22.04
CA LYS A 43 -9.51 10.20 20.89
C LYS A 43 -8.88 9.68 19.59
N PRO A 44 -9.66 9.12 18.65
CA PRO A 44 -9.15 8.81 17.32
C PRO A 44 -8.89 10.12 16.58
N MET A 45 -7.63 10.49 16.47
CA MET A 45 -7.20 11.71 15.80
C MET A 45 -6.37 11.39 14.57
N THR A 46 -6.59 12.18 13.52
CA THR A 46 -5.73 12.14 12.34
C THR A 46 -4.31 12.52 12.75
N LYS A 47 -3.31 11.82 12.19
CA LYS A 47 -1.90 12.18 12.33
C LYS A 47 -1.71 13.66 11.97
N THR A 48 -0.99 14.39 12.81
CA THR A 48 -0.82 15.85 12.67
C THR A 48 -0.24 16.26 11.33
N THR A 49 0.65 15.45 10.76
CA THR A 49 1.29 15.70 9.45
C THR A 49 0.57 15.04 8.27
N ALA A 50 -0.58 14.38 8.47
CA ALA A 50 -1.26 13.63 7.40
C ALA A 50 -1.58 14.48 6.16
N LYS A 51 -1.98 15.74 6.37
CA LYS A 51 -2.28 16.66 5.26
C LYS A 51 -1.04 16.96 4.43
N LEU A 52 0.08 17.27 5.08
CA LEU A 52 1.36 17.52 4.42
C LEU A 52 1.83 16.29 3.64
N GLN A 53 1.63 15.09 4.20
CA GLN A 53 1.97 13.84 3.50
C GLN A 53 1.08 13.62 2.26
N ALA A 54 -0.20 13.95 2.35
CA ALA A 54 -1.15 13.78 1.24
C ALA A 54 -1.01 14.87 0.16
N SER A 55 -0.58 16.08 0.51
CA SER A 55 -0.32 17.17 -0.42
C SER A 55 1.06 17.12 -1.07
N GLY A 56 1.99 16.34 -0.52
CA GLY A 56 3.39 16.32 -0.94
C GLY A 56 4.24 17.45 -0.33
N GLU A 57 3.72 18.17 0.65
CA GLU A 57 4.42 19.26 1.35
C GLU A 57 5.26 18.75 2.53
N ALA A 58 5.08 17.49 2.94
CA ALA A 58 5.93 16.88 3.95
C ALA A 58 7.35 16.71 3.40
N GLN A 59 8.31 17.41 4.01
CA GLN A 59 9.72 17.33 3.64
C GLN A 59 10.38 16.09 4.25
N TYR A 60 10.95 15.25 3.39
CA TYR A 60 11.83 14.14 3.73
C TYR A 60 13.29 14.48 3.42
N THR A 61 14.23 13.59 3.76
CA THR A 61 15.67 13.86 3.63
C THR A 61 16.09 14.27 2.22
N ASP A 62 15.53 13.64 1.18
CA ASP A 62 15.86 13.93 -0.22
C ASP A 62 15.12 15.17 -0.77
N ASP A 63 14.10 15.67 -0.05
CA ASP A 63 13.37 16.90 -0.39
C ASP A 63 14.04 18.16 0.17
N ILE A 64 15.08 18.00 0.98
CA ILE A 64 15.88 19.12 1.52
C ILE A 64 16.69 19.71 0.36
N LEU A 65 16.66 21.03 0.23
CA LEU A 65 17.44 21.73 -0.80
C LEU A 65 18.92 21.45 -0.63
N LYS A 66 19.57 21.14 -1.75
CA LYS A 66 21.00 20.86 -1.82
C LYS A 66 21.80 22.04 -1.26
N GLN A 67 22.81 21.74 -0.45
CA GLN A 67 23.71 22.75 0.09
C GLN A 67 24.85 23.05 -0.88
N GLU A 68 25.41 24.26 -0.80
CA GLU A 68 26.57 24.63 -1.61
C GLU A 68 27.76 23.74 -1.24
N GLY A 69 28.37 23.10 -2.25
CA GLY A 69 29.48 22.17 -2.05
C GLY A 69 29.08 20.76 -1.57
N GLU A 70 27.79 20.42 -1.53
CA GLU A 70 27.33 19.07 -1.18
C GLU A 70 27.83 18.01 -2.19
N LEU A 71 28.24 16.84 -1.67
CA LEU A 71 28.80 15.73 -2.45
C LEU A 71 27.88 14.51 -2.41
N TYR A 72 28.01 13.63 -3.42
CA TYR A 72 27.24 12.38 -3.52
C TYR A 72 28.13 11.17 -3.31
N GLY A 73 27.66 10.21 -2.50
CA GLY A 73 28.28 8.91 -2.31
C GLY A 73 27.50 7.81 -3.04
N ALA A 74 28.22 6.87 -3.65
CA ALA A 74 27.65 5.66 -4.24
C ALA A 74 28.44 4.44 -3.77
N PHE A 75 27.73 3.38 -3.38
CA PHE A 75 28.37 2.12 -3.00
C PHE A 75 28.72 1.29 -4.25
N VAL A 76 29.85 0.59 -4.19
CA VAL A 76 30.15 -0.52 -5.09
C VAL A 76 29.79 -1.81 -4.37
N THR A 77 28.76 -2.52 -4.86
CA THR A 77 28.28 -3.76 -4.26
C THR A 77 28.90 -4.98 -4.94
N THR A 78 28.99 -6.10 -4.21
CA THR A 78 29.44 -7.38 -4.80
C THR A 78 28.51 -7.83 -5.92
N THR A 79 29.08 -8.44 -6.95
CA THR A 79 28.34 -9.06 -8.07
C THR A 79 28.30 -10.58 -7.99
N GLN A 80 28.93 -11.15 -6.96
CA GLN A 80 28.98 -12.56 -6.63
C GLN A 80 28.49 -12.78 -5.21
#